data_AF-A0A7V3T212-F1
#
_entry.id   AF-A0A7V3T212-F1
#
_cell.length_a   1.000
_cell.length_b   1.000
_cell.length_c   1.000
_cell.angle_alpha   90.00
_cell.angle_beta   90.00
_cell.angle_gamma   90.00
#
_symmetry.space_group_name_H-M   'P 1'
#
loop_
_entity.id
_entity.type
_entity.pdbx_description
1 polymer ?
#
loop_
_entity_poly.entity_id
_entity_poly.type
_entity_poly.pdbx_seq_one_letter_code
_entity_poly.pdbx_strand_id
1 'polypeptide(L)'
;ELGKNDFLNLLVTQLRYQDPLKPVDDKEFIAQMAQFSSLEQMQNLNGSITQMQAFSIIGKHVTASIVDETSRETKAIEGEVSNVKIDGGKTYVVVNGSDIPIDRVTNVTEGYMSSQSNLYNYTNLIGTYANGCIYDPKTGEIVKVSGSIKAIQKGLYEDYAVMDGVKVDVSDILSAAPSTDPNFTENYLKTNKGKEITVEVIDRSTGKKVPVKAVLRDYSIDGNKKVTVTLDGVNVPVDSLTNITKPAGNISEYANLVGENVRCVVEDSETLNRLEVTGIVDTVNAKEKGIVATVNGVRVMVQTIDGLNPANDPELLTRLRGKEVKVVMVDSTGNVKVTVKAVLKDLEIIDGKVWAKLDKMEIPVDNIVGIISDSGAAEEG
;
A
#
# COMPACT_ATOMS: atom_id res chain seq x y z
N GLU A 1 16.65 -0.37 -21.63
CA GLU A 1 16.36 -1.81 -21.76
C GLU A 1 14.92 -1.96 -22.19
N LEU A 2 14.63 -2.86 -23.12
CA LEU A 2 13.25 -3.12 -23.56
C LEU A 2 12.54 -3.81 -22.39
N GLY A 3 11.54 -3.15 -21.78
CA GLY A 3 10.78 -3.76 -20.69
C GLY A 3 9.99 -4.98 -21.19
N LYS A 4 9.66 -5.92 -20.28
CA LYS A 4 8.80 -7.09 -20.55
C LYS A 4 7.59 -6.76 -21.43
N ASN A 5 6.99 -5.58 -21.25
CA ASN A 5 5.83 -5.08 -22.00
C ASN A 5 6.14 -4.66 -23.45
N ASP A 6 7.27 -4.01 -23.69
CA ASP A 6 7.68 -3.60 -25.04
C ASP A 6 8.11 -4.84 -25.86
N PHE A 7 8.64 -5.85 -25.19
CA PHE A 7 8.99 -7.14 -25.77
C PHE A 7 7.76 -8.00 -26.10
N LEU A 8 6.81 -8.14 -25.17
CA LEU A 8 5.57 -8.89 -25.41
C LEU A 8 4.71 -8.25 -26.50
N ASN A 9 4.68 -6.91 -26.59
CA ASN A 9 4.04 -6.22 -27.71
C ASN A 9 4.72 -6.50 -29.05
N LEU A 10 6.05 -6.58 -29.07
CA LEU A 10 6.82 -7.00 -30.26
C LEU A 10 6.53 -8.46 -30.64
N LEU A 11 6.42 -9.36 -29.67
CA LEU A 11 6.10 -10.78 -29.87
C LEU A 11 4.67 -10.97 -30.41
N VAL A 12 3.67 -10.31 -29.83
CA VAL A 12 2.28 -10.33 -30.32
C VAL A 12 2.20 -9.70 -31.72
N THR A 13 2.96 -8.64 -31.98
CA THR A 13 3.02 -8.02 -33.30
C THR A 13 3.64 -8.97 -34.33
N GLN A 14 4.70 -9.70 -33.96
CA GLN A 14 5.31 -10.71 -34.84
C GLN A 14 4.35 -11.87 -35.10
N LEU A 15 3.68 -12.40 -34.07
CA LEU A 15 2.66 -13.46 -34.19
C LEU A 15 1.47 -13.06 -35.10
N ARG A 16 1.06 -11.78 -35.08
CA ARG A 16 0.01 -11.25 -35.96
C ARG A 16 0.43 -11.15 -37.44
N TYR A 17 1.73 -11.14 -37.74
CA TYR A 17 2.28 -10.99 -39.09
C TYR A 17 3.10 -12.20 -39.57
N GLN A 18 3.04 -13.34 -38.87
CA GLN A 18 3.72 -14.58 -39.30
C GLN A 18 3.05 -15.18 -40.54
N ASP A 19 3.88 -15.63 -41.48
CA ASP A 19 3.47 -16.45 -42.62
C ASP A 19 3.27 -17.91 -42.13
N PRO A 20 2.07 -18.50 -42.23
CA PRO A 20 1.75 -19.82 -41.69
C PRO A 20 2.58 -20.98 -42.26
N LEU A 21 3.38 -20.74 -43.30
CA LEU A 21 4.21 -21.75 -43.95
C LEU A 21 5.66 -21.81 -43.43
N LYS A 22 6.07 -20.93 -42.51
CA LYS A 22 7.41 -20.96 -41.88
C LYS A 22 7.37 -20.56 -40.40
N PRO A 23 6.99 -21.46 -39.48
CA PRO A 23 7.12 -21.20 -38.05
C PRO A 23 8.62 -21.10 -37.70
N VAL A 24 9.07 -19.93 -37.26
CA VAL A 24 10.40 -19.76 -36.65
C VAL A 24 10.33 -20.24 -35.19
N ASP A 25 11.48 -20.58 -34.63
CA ASP A 25 11.65 -21.28 -33.34
C ASP A 25 11.28 -20.40 -32.13
N ASP A 26 9.98 -20.18 -31.89
CA ASP A 26 9.44 -19.36 -30.79
C ASP A 26 9.74 -19.94 -29.38
N LYS A 27 10.15 -21.20 -29.30
CA LYS A 27 10.39 -21.92 -28.04
C LYS A 27 11.64 -21.44 -27.30
N GLU A 28 12.70 -21.11 -28.02
CA GLU A 28 13.97 -20.68 -27.42
C GLU A 28 13.85 -19.28 -26.79
N PHE A 29 13.00 -18.41 -27.35
CA PHE A 29 12.72 -17.07 -26.82
C PHE A 29 11.79 -17.09 -25.59
N ILE A 30 10.76 -17.95 -25.59
CA ILE A 30 9.90 -18.16 -24.42
C ILE A 30 10.72 -18.72 -23.25
N ALA A 31 11.63 -19.64 -23.52
CA ALA A 31 12.55 -20.17 -22.50
C ALA A 31 13.44 -19.06 -21.90
N GLN A 32 13.98 -18.15 -22.72
CA GLN A 32 14.75 -17.01 -22.23
C GLN A 32 13.91 -16.03 -21.40
N MET A 33 12.65 -15.77 -21.77
CA MET A 33 11.74 -14.93 -20.98
C MET A 33 11.33 -15.57 -19.64
N ALA A 34 11.08 -16.88 -19.62
CA ALA A 34 10.85 -17.61 -18.38
C ALA A 34 12.08 -17.53 -17.45
N GLN A 35 13.29 -17.57 -18.04
CA GLN A 35 14.54 -17.41 -17.31
C GLN A 35 14.73 -15.99 -16.76
N PHE A 36 14.39 -14.94 -17.52
CA PHE A 36 14.38 -13.56 -17.02
C PHE A 36 13.35 -13.33 -15.92
N SER A 37 12.14 -13.88 -16.07
CA SER A 37 11.09 -13.77 -15.05
C SER A 37 11.49 -14.49 -13.75
N SER A 38 12.16 -15.64 -13.87
CA SER A 38 12.71 -16.37 -12.72
C SER A 38 13.84 -15.58 -12.04
N LEU A 39 14.70 -14.90 -12.82
CA LEU A 39 15.74 -14.03 -12.28
C LEU A 39 15.15 -12.79 -11.57
N GLU A 40 14.11 -12.19 -12.12
CA GLU A 40 13.40 -11.06 -11.49
C GLU A 40 12.73 -11.50 -10.18
N GLN A 41 12.05 -12.65 -10.15
CA GLN A 41 11.52 -13.22 -8.91
C GLN A 41 12.62 -13.51 -7.89
N MET A 42 13.76 -14.02 -8.32
CA MET A 42 14.92 -14.26 -7.46
C MET A 42 15.50 -12.95 -6.91
N GLN A 43 15.55 -11.89 -7.72
CA GLN A 43 15.94 -10.55 -7.27
C GLN A 43 14.97 -10.00 -6.23
N ASN A 44 13.66 -10.18 -6.43
CA ASN A 44 12.64 -9.78 -5.46
C ASN A 44 12.74 -10.55 -4.14
N LEU A 45 13.03 -11.86 -4.22
CA LEU A 45 13.29 -12.72 -3.07
C LEU A 45 14.54 -12.27 -2.30
N ASN A 46 15.65 -12.02 -3.01
CA ASN A 46 16.87 -11.49 -2.42
C ASN A 46 16.61 -10.14 -1.73
N GLY A 47 15.86 -9.24 -2.37
CA GLY A 47 15.44 -7.97 -1.78
C GLY A 47 14.66 -8.16 -0.47
N SER A 48 13.72 -9.12 -0.45
CA SER A 48 12.93 -9.45 0.75
C SER A 48 13.79 -10.03 1.88
N ILE A 49 14.76 -10.90 1.56
CA ILE A 49 15.71 -11.45 2.53
C ILE A 49 16.60 -10.35 3.11
N THR A 50 17.11 -9.46 2.25
CA THR A 50 17.92 -8.31 2.65
C THR A 50 17.15 -7.36 3.57
N GLN A 51 15.87 -7.12 3.29
CA GLN A 51 14.98 -6.36 4.18
C GLN A 51 14.81 -7.06 5.54
N MET A 52 14.54 -8.36 5.54
CA MET A 52 14.40 -9.14 6.76
C MET A 52 15.67 -9.10 7.63
N GLN A 53 16.84 -9.19 7.02
CA GLN A 53 18.13 -9.05 7.71
C GLN A 53 18.26 -7.67 8.35
N ALA A 54 18.00 -6.61 7.58
CA ALA A 54 18.06 -5.24 8.08
C ALA A 54 17.10 -5.02 9.26
N PHE A 55 15.87 -5.52 9.17
CA PHE A 55 14.90 -5.44 10.26
C PHE A 55 15.33 -6.21 11.51
N SER A 56 15.98 -7.37 11.34
CA SER A 56 16.45 -8.19 12.46
C SER A 56 17.58 -7.57 13.27
N ILE A 57 18.22 -6.52 12.74
CA ILE A 57 19.36 -5.85 13.38
C ILE A 57 19.04 -4.46 13.91
N ILE A 58 17.78 -4.01 13.81
CA ILE A 58 17.37 -2.77 14.48
C ILE A 58 17.50 -2.94 16.00
N GLY A 59 18.04 -1.93 16.67
CA GLY A 59 18.34 -1.95 18.10
C GLY A 59 19.57 -2.78 18.48
N LYS A 60 20.26 -3.39 17.51
CA LYS A 60 21.55 -4.04 17.72
C LYS A 60 22.68 -3.06 17.47
N HIS A 61 23.82 -3.32 18.11
CA HIS A 61 25.04 -2.60 17.81
C HIS A 61 25.69 -3.21 16.57
N VAL A 62 26.09 -2.37 15.63
CA VAL A 62 26.69 -2.82 14.37
C VAL A 62 27.99 -2.10 14.11
N THR A 63 28.91 -2.81 13.45
CA THR A 63 30.07 -2.22 12.79
C THR A 63 29.81 -2.29 11.30
N ALA A 64 29.97 -1.18 10.59
CA ALA A 64 29.83 -1.13 9.13
C ALA A 64 31.00 -0.41 8.47
N SER A 65 31.28 -0.75 7.22
CA SER A 65 32.39 -0.17 6.44
C SER A 65 31.87 0.83 5.40
N ILE A 66 32.05 2.12 5.69
CA ILE A 66 31.73 3.22 4.79
C ILE A 66 32.97 3.68 4.03
N VAL A 67 32.81 4.02 2.76
CA VAL A 67 33.88 4.65 1.98
C VAL A 67 33.71 6.15 2.09
N ASP A 68 34.71 6.83 2.63
CA ASP A 68 34.74 8.29 2.69
C ASP A 68 34.85 8.83 1.25
N GLU A 69 33.85 9.56 0.77
CA GLU A 69 33.80 10.06 -0.61
C GLU A 69 34.94 11.05 -0.91
N THR A 70 35.54 11.66 0.11
CA THR A 70 36.59 12.68 -0.03
C THR A 70 37.98 12.04 0.01
N SER A 71 38.23 11.12 0.96
CA SER A 71 39.55 10.47 1.10
C SER A 71 39.68 9.14 0.35
N ARG A 72 38.56 8.56 -0.12
CA ARG A 72 38.46 7.19 -0.66
C ARG A 72 38.91 6.09 0.31
N GLU A 73 39.10 6.42 1.58
CA GLU A 73 39.45 5.43 2.61
C GLU A 73 38.21 4.74 3.14
N THR A 74 38.36 3.47 3.49
CA THR A 74 37.29 2.73 4.17
C THR A 74 37.38 3.01 5.67
N LYS A 75 36.34 3.63 6.22
CA LYS A 75 36.20 3.89 7.66
C LYS A 75 35.18 2.93 8.26
N ALA A 76 35.46 2.45 9.46
CA ALA A 76 34.48 1.75 10.26
C ALA A 76 33.57 2.78 10.94
N ILE A 77 32.26 2.59 10.86
CA ILE A 77 31.27 3.28 11.67
C ILE A 77 30.64 2.26 12.61
N GLU A 78 30.57 2.61 13.88
CA GLU A 78 30.02 1.77 14.95
C GLU A 78 28.90 2.52 15.66
N GLY A 79 27.81 1.81 15.94
CA GLY A 79 26.66 2.39 16.61
C GLY A 79 25.47 1.44 16.65
N GLU A 80 24.44 1.85 17.38
CA GLU A 80 23.15 1.14 17.37
C GLU A 80 22.38 1.49 16.10
N VAL A 81 21.79 0.48 15.47
CA VAL A 81 20.85 0.70 14.36
C VAL A 81 19.57 1.29 14.91
N SER A 82 19.27 2.54 14.54
CA SER A 82 18.07 3.24 15.01
C SER A 82 16.84 2.99 14.15
N ASN A 83 17.04 2.71 12.86
CA ASN A 83 15.96 2.55 11.88
C ASN A 83 16.41 1.75 10.64
N VAL A 84 15.45 1.23 9.86
CA VAL A 84 15.67 0.69 8.50
C VAL A 84 14.91 1.53 7.48
N LYS A 85 15.54 1.82 6.35
CA LYS A 85 14.98 2.58 5.23
C LYS A 85 15.09 1.78 3.94
N ILE A 86 14.04 1.83 3.12
CA ILE A 86 14.02 1.24 1.77
C ILE A 86 13.90 2.39 0.78
N ASP A 87 14.87 2.50 -0.13
CA ASP A 87 14.90 3.55 -1.16
C ASP A 87 15.48 2.99 -2.47
N GLY A 88 14.79 3.20 -3.59
CA GLY A 88 15.21 2.70 -4.91
C GLY A 88 15.50 1.19 -4.96
N GLY A 89 14.80 0.37 -4.17
CA GLY A 89 15.02 -1.08 -4.05
C GLY A 89 16.25 -1.47 -3.21
N LYS A 90 16.99 -0.50 -2.67
CA LYS A 90 18.11 -0.72 -1.76
C LYS A 90 17.64 -0.57 -0.31
N THR A 91 18.21 -1.40 0.56
CA THR A 91 17.89 -1.41 1.99
C THR A 91 19.05 -0.79 2.76
N TYR A 92 18.72 0.13 3.65
CA TYR A 92 19.67 0.89 4.46
C TYR A 92 19.31 0.71 5.93
N VAL A 93 20.34 0.62 6.78
CA VAL A 93 20.24 0.78 8.23
C VAL A 93 20.76 2.16 8.61
N VAL A 94 20.09 2.83 9.54
CA VAL A 94 20.50 4.14 10.01
C VAL A 94 21.33 3.98 11.27
N VAL A 95 22.60 4.41 11.23
CA VAL A 95 23.53 4.35 12.37
C VAL A 95 24.14 5.73 12.57
N ASN A 96 23.99 6.28 13.79
CA ASN A 96 24.43 7.65 14.12
C ASN A 96 23.90 8.72 13.14
N GLY A 97 22.71 8.51 12.57
CA GLY A 97 22.09 9.42 11.58
C GLY A 97 22.59 9.25 10.14
N SER A 98 23.48 8.31 9.87
CA SER A 98 23.96 7.99 8.51
C SER A 98 23.17 6.81 7.92
N ASP A 99 22.71 6.93 6.68
CA ASP A 99 22.11 5.85 5.91
C ASP A 99 23.23 4.90 5.41
N ILE A 100 23.29 3.70 5.96
CA ILE A 100 24.32 2.70 5.62
C ILE A 100 23.65 1.55 4.87
N PRO A 101 24.09 1.21 3.65
CA PRO A 101 23.64 0.01 2.96
C PRO A 101 23.86 -1.24 3.83
N ILE A 102 22.85 -2.10 3.94
CA ILE A 102 22.93 -3.30 4.79
C ILE A 102 24.07 -4.25 4.40
N ASP A 103 24.47 -4.26 3.13
CA ASP A 103 25.62 -5.03 2.63
C ASP A 103 26.98 -4.52 3.14
N ARG A 104 27.02 -3.34 3.75
CA ARG A 104 28.22 -2.77 4.41
C ARG A 104 28.31 -3.08 5.89
N VAL A 105 27.30 -3.70 6.48
CA VAL A 105 27.35 -4.15 7.88
C VAL A 105 28.24 -5.39 7.97
N THR A 106 29.33 -5.29 8.74
CA THR A 106 30.35 -6.35 8.87
C THR A 106 30.25 -7.13 10.17
N ASN A 107 29.77 -6.50 11.25
CA ASN A 107 29.52 -7.17 12.52
C ASN A 107 28.21 -6.68 13.15
N VAL A 108 27.55 -7.59 13.87
CA VAL A 108 26.32 -7.33 14.61
C VAL A 108 26.47 -7.93 16.00
N THR A 109 26.32 -7.10 17.04
CA THR A 109 26.38 -7.49 18.44
C THR A 109 25.14 -6.98 19.18
N GLU A 110 24.84 -7.55 20.35
CA GLU A 110 23.71 -7.08 21.16
C GLU A 110 23.96 -5.64 21.64
N GLY A 111 22.93 -4.79 21.54
CA GLY A 111 22.97 -3.43 22.05
C GLY A 111 22.92 -3.38 23.57
N TYR A 112 23.51 -2.34 24.17
CA TYR A 112 23.59 -2.14 25.64
C TYR A 112 22.22 -1.99 26.33
N MET A 113 21.15 -1.77 25.56
CA MET A 113 19.77 -1.66 26.04
C MET A 113 18.91 -2.72 25.33
N SER A 114 19.15 -3.99 25.64
CA SER A 114 18.30 -5.13 25.25
C SER A 114 16.99 -5.18 26.05
N SER A 115 16.38 -4.03 26.38
CA SER A 115 15.00 -4.02 26.84
C SER A 115 14.12 -4.37 25.64
N GLN A 116 13.79 -5.66 25.49
CA GLN A 116 12.64 -6.29 24.80
C GLN A 116 11.81 -5.41 23.82
N SER A 117 12.45 -4.58 23.01
CA SER A 117 11.77 -3.74 22.03
C SER A 117 11.52 -4.69 20.89
N ASN A 118 10.31 -5.23 20.84
CA ASN A 118 9.86 -6.14 19.79
C ASN A 118 9.63 -5.38 18.48
N LEU A 119 10.59 -4.54 18.07
CA LEU A 119 10.51 -3.73 16.87
C LEU A 119 10.29 -4.62 15.63
N TYR A 120 10.83 -5.83 15.68
CA TYR A 120 10.59 -6.88 14.70
C TYR A 120 9.10 -7.20 14.49
N ASN A 121 8.28 -7.19 15.55
CA ASN A 121 6.85 -7.47 15.45
C ASN A 121 6.10 -6.40 14.65
N TYR A 122 6.66 -5.20 14.55
CA TYR A 122 6.05 -4.06 13.85
C TYR A 122 6.55 -3.90 12.42
N THR A 123 7.53 -4.68 11.98
CA THR A 123 8.09 -4.59 10.61
C THR A 123 7.05 -4.84 9.52
N ASN A 124 6.06 -5.69 9.81
CA ASN A 124 4.92 -5.98 8.93
C ASN A 124 4.04 -4.75 8.65
N LEU A 125 4.17 -3.69 9.45
CA LEU A 125 3.43 -2.44 9.29
C LEU A 125 4.09 -1.53 8.24
N ILE A 126 5.35 -1.74 7.91
CA ILE A 126 6.06 -0.94 6.91
C ILE A 126 5.40 -1.14 5.55
N GLY A 127 5.10 -0.03 4.87
CA GLY A 127 4.36 0.01 3.60
C GLY A 127 2.84 0.15 3.77
N THR A 128 2.28 -0.10 4.96
CA THR A 128 0.84 0.02 5.22
C THR A 128 0.38 1.47 5.40
N TYR A 129 -0.92 1.73 5.25
CA TYR A 129 -1.56 2.98 5.64
C TYR A 129 -2.33 2.77 6.94
N ALA A 130 -2.16 3.66 7.92
CA ALA A 130 -2.77 3.49 9.24
C ALA A 130 -3.22 4.83 9.83
N ASN A 131 -4.16 4.74 10.78
CA ASN A 131 -4.50 5.82 11.68
C ASN A 131 -3.64 5.70 12.95
N GLY A 132 -3.35 6.81 13.60
CA GLY A 132 -2.67 6.84 14.89
C GLY A 132 -2.87 8.17 15.60
N CYS A 133 -2.14 8.38 16.69
CA CYS A 133 -2.22 9.63 17.45
C CYS A 133 -0.83 10.18 17.75
N ILE A 134 -0.63 11.46 17.51
CA ILE A 134 0.52 12.22 18.05
C ILE A 134 0.10 12.86 19.37
N TYR A 135 1.06 13.08 20.27
CA TYR A 135 0.79 13.72 21.54
C TYR A 135 1.94 14.61 22.01
N ASP A 136 1.62 15.62 22.81
CA ASP A 136 2.62 16.44 23.50
C ASP A 136 2.81 15.89 24.93
N PRO A 137 3.98 15.37 25.29
CA PRO A 137 4.23 14.85 26.64
C PRO A 137 4.16 15.92 27.74
N LYS A 138 4.29 17.21 27.39
CA LYS A 138 4.23 18.32 28.36
C LYS A 138 2.79 18.68 28.73
N THR A 139 1.89 18.67 27.76
CA THR A 139 0.49 19.08 27.95
C THR A 139 -0.46 17.90 28.09
N GLY A 140 -0.06 16.70 27.62
CA GLY A 140 -0.92 15.53 27.51
C GLY A 140 -1.96 15.64 26.40
N GLU A 141 -1.86 16.66 25.54
CA GLU A 141 -2.77 16.84 24.41
C GLU A 141 -2.47 15.81 23.31
N ILE A 142 -3.53 15.33 22.66
CA ILE A 142 -3.48 14.24 21.69
C ILE A 142 -4.23 14.68 20.44
N VAL A 143 -3.63 14.49 19.27
CA VAL A 143 -4.24 14.74 17.96
C VAL A 143 -4.16 13.48 17.11
N LYS A 144 -5.27 13.11 16.46
CA LYS A 144 -5.34 11.97 15.55
C LYS A 144 -4.71 12.32 14.20
N VAL A 145 -3.98 11.37 13.64
CA VAL A 145 -3.31 11.49 12.34
C VAL A 145 -3.48 10.22 11.53
N SER A 146 -3.27 10.31 10.23
CA SER A 146 -3.23 9.15 9.34
C SER A 146 -2.17 9.35 8.27
N GLY A 147 -1.52 8.26 7.87
CA GLY A 147 -0.41 8.29 6.92
C GLY A 147 0.08 6.90 6.52
N SER A 148 1.00 6.88 5.57
CA SER A 148 1.69 5.65 5.15
C SER A 148 2.90 5.40 6.05
N ILE A 149 2.99 4.23 6.66
CA ILE A 149 4.12 3.85 7.50
C ILE A 149 5.30 3.53 6.60
N LYS A 150 6.35 4.32 6.70
CA LYS A 150 7.59 4.19 5.92
C LYS A 150 8.66 3.40 6.64
N ALA A 151 8.68 3.49 7.97
CA ALA A 151 9.67 2.81 8.78
C ALA A 151 9.16 2.62 10.21
N ILE A 152 9.83 1.76 10.97
CA ILE A 152 9.65 1.64 12.41
C ILE A 152 10.95 2.08 13.07
N GLN A 153 10.85 3.07 13.94
CA GLN A 153 11.96 3.70 14.63
C GLN A 153 11.87 3.43 16.13
N LYS A 154 12.97 2.98 16.73
CA LYS A 154 13.08 2.85 18.18
C LYS A 154 13.19 4.24 18.82
N GLY A 155 12.33 4.52 19.79
CA GLY A 155 12.44 5.72 20.62
C GLY A 155 13.11 5.44 21.96
N LEU A 156 13.31 6.49 22.76
CA LEU A 156 13.90 6.36 24.10
C LEU A 156 12.95 5.71 25.11
N TYR A 157 11.63 5.89 24.92
CA TYR A 157 10.59 5.45 25.86
C TYR A 157 9.54 4.55 25.21
N GLU A 158 9.33 4.68 23.91
CA GLU A 158 8.35 3.92 23.12
C GLU A 158 8.84 3.80 21.68
N ASP A 159 8.27 2.87 20.94
CA ASP A 159 8.59 2.67 19.53
C ASP A 159 7.62 3.48 18.65
N TYR A 160 8.12 4.01 17.53
CA TYR A 160 7.37 4.86 16.63
C TYR A 160 7.27 4.26 15.23
N ALA A 161 6.08 4.31 14.65
CA ALA A 161 5.91 4.26 13.20
C ALA A 161 6.22 5.65 12.63
N VAL A 162 7.15 5.68 11.67
CA VAL A 162 7.51 6.87 10.91
C VAL A 162 6.55 6.97 9.73
N MET A 163 5.65 7.95 9.76
CA MET A 163 4.60 8.13 8.76
C MET A 163 4.89 9.23 7.75
N ASP A 164 4.63 8.92 6.49
CA ASP A 164 4.66 9.84 5.36
C ASP A 164 3.24 10.21 4.91
N GLY A 165 3.08 11.41 4.34
CA GLY A 165 1.80 11.89 3.82
C GLY A 165 0.78 12.30 4.89
N VAL A 166 1.24 12.62 6.10
CA VAL A 166 0.38 13.00 7.23
C VAL A 166 -0.17 14.40 6.99
N LYS A 167 -1.47 14.51 6.71
CA LYS A 167 -2.15 15.79 6.43
C LYS A 167 -2.81 16.35 7.70
N VAL A 168 -2.39 17.53 8.12
CA VAL A 168 -2.80 18.14 9.40
C VAL A 168 -3.00 19.65 9.29
N ASP A 169 -3.88 20.19 10.12
CA ASP A 169 -4.04 21.62 10.28
C ASP A 169 -2.99 22.17 11.25
N VAL A 170 -2.48 23.37 10.97
CA VAL A 170 -1.43 24.02 11.77
C VAL A 170 -1.97 25.31 12.36
N SER A 171 -1.71 25.53 13.66
CA SER A 171 -1.99 26.81 14.35
C SER A 171 -0.80 27.75 14.31
N ASP A 172 0.42 27.23 14.39
CA ASP A 172 1.63 28.05 14.43
C ASP A 172 2.85 27.33 13.83
N ILE A 173 3.85 28.11 13.39
CA ILE A 173 5.17 27.62 13.00
C ILE A 173 6.13 27.89 14.16
N LEU A 174 6.72 26.85 14.71
CA LEU A 174 7.61 26.94 15.86
C LEU A 174 9.05 27.23 15.38
N SER A 175 9.30 28.47 14.97
CA SER A 175 10.64 28.96 14.60
C SER A 175 11.40 29.51 15.80
N ALA A 176 12.74 29.45 15.73
CA ALA A 176 13.63 29.94 16.80
C ALA A 176 13.48 31.45 17.10
N ALA A 177 12.97 32.23 16.14
CA ALA A 177 12.65 33.64 16.31
C ALA A 177 11.19 33.90 15.90
N PRO A 178 10.40 34.62 16.72
CA PRO A 178 9.06 35.06 16.33
C PRO A 178 9.17 36.11 15.22
N SER A 179 8.25 36.05 14.24
CA SER A 179 8.17 37.02 13.16
C SER A 179 6.88 37.83 13.27
N THR A 180 6.97 39.13 12.97
CA THR A 180 5.81 40.03 12.87
C THR A 180 5.37 40.25 11.41
N ASP A 181 6.06 39.65 10.43
CA ASP A 181 5.69 39.72 9.02
C ASP A 181 4.34 39.03 8.78
N PRO A 182 3.30 39.74 8.30
CA PRO A 182 1.99 39.15 8.02
C PRO A 182 2.01 38.03 6.98
N ASN A 183 3.05 37.97 6.14
CA ASN A 183 3.26 36.95 5.12
C ASN A 183 4.30 35.90 5.54
N PHE A 184 4.76 35.94 6.80
CA PHE A 184 5.80 35.05 7.32
C PHE A 184 5.46 33.58 7.05
N THR A 185 4.25 33.16 7.39
CA THR A 185 3.80 31.77 7.27
C THR A 185 3.88 31.28 5.83
N GLU A 186 3.37 32.05 4.87
CA GLU A 186 3.39 31.67 3.45
C GLU A 186 4.83 31.62 2.92
N ASN A 187 5.63 32.63 3.22
CA ASN A 187 7.04 32.70 2.80
C ASN A 187 7.86 31.56 3.42
N TYR A 188 7.62 31.24 4.69
CA TYR A 188 8.28 30.16 5.41
C TYR A 188 7.95 28.80 4.78
N LEU A 189 6.66 28.50 4.57
CA LEU A 189 6.24 27.22 3.99
C LEU A 189 6.76 27.07 2.55
N LYS A 190 6.72 28.14 1.75
CA LYS A 190 7.26 28.15 0.39
C LYS A 190 8.76 27.85 0.36
N THR A 191 9.53 28.44 1.27
CA THR A 191 11.00 28.33 1.31
C THR A 191 11.49 27.02 1.93
N ASN A 192 10.65 26.39 2.76
CA ASN A 192 10.99 25.16 3.50
C ASN A 192 10.29 23.90 2.98
N LYS A 193 9.63 23.95 1.82
CA LYS A 193 9.15 22.74 1.15
C LYS A 193 10.32 21.78 0.89
N GLY A 194 10.14 20.51 1.24
CA GLY A 194 11.15 19.46 1.22
C GLY A 194 12.17 19.50 2.37
N LYS A 195 12.03 20.43 3.33
CA LYS A 195 12.92 20.55 4.51
C LYS A 195 12.19 20.18 5.79
N GLU A 196 12.96 19.83 6.80
CA GLU A 196 12.45 19.60 8.16
C GLU A 196 12.00 20.94 8.78
N ILE A 197 10.79 20.95 9.31
CA ILE A 197 10.18 22.09 10.01
C ILE A 197 9.59 21.63 11.33
N THR A 198 9.35 22.57 12.24
CA THR A 198 8.60 22.33 13.47
C THR A 198 7.32 23.17 13.44
N VAL A 199 6.17 22.52 13.60
CA VAL A 199 4.84 23.15 13.55
C VAL A 199 4.01 22.75 14.76
N GLU A 200 3.10 23.63 15.17
CA GLU A 200 2.05 23.30 16.13
C GLU A 200 0.83 22.78 15.37
N VAL A 201 0.66 21.46 15.39
CA VAL A 201 -0.52 20.78 14.81
C VAL A 201 -1.72 21.03 15.69
N ILE A 202 -2.87 21.37 15.11
CA ILE A 202 -4.11 21.65 15.83
C ILE A 202 -5.25 20.76 15.35
N ASP A 203 -5.95 20.11 16.28
CA ASP A 203 -7.28 19.58 16.02
C ASP A 203 -8.29 20.71 16.19
N ARG A 204 -8.83 21.23 15.07
CA ARG A 204 -9.77 22.36 15.07
C ARG A 204 -11.09 22.05 15.76
N SER A 205 -11.46 20.78 15.95
CA SER A 205 -12.70 20.39 16.64
C SER A 205 -12.56 20.43 18.16
N THR A 206 -11.37 20.10 18.67
CA THR A 206 -11.10 20.03 20.12
C THR A 206 -10.25 21.18 20.64
N GLY A 207 -9.57 21.92 19.76
CA GLY A 207 -8.62 22.97 20.11
C GLY A 207 -7.26 22.46 20.60
N LYS A 208 -7.07 21.14 20.67
CA LYS A 208 -5.84 20.49 21.14
C LYS A 208 -4.69 20.73 20.17
N LYS A 209 -3.49 20.91 20.71
CA LYS A 209 -2.28 21.29 20.00
C LYS A 209 -1.12 20.36 20.33
N VAL A 210 -0.39 19.94 19.30
CA VAL A 210 0.76 19.06 19.45
C VAL A 210 1.91 19.57 18.58
N PRO A 211 3.09 19.85 19.14
CA PRO A 211 4.26 20.23 18.35
C PRO A 211 4.79 19.00 17.59
N VAL A 212 5.00 19.15 16.29
CA VAL A 212 5.51 18.09 15.41
C VAL A 212 6.71 18.62 14.64
N LYS A 213 7.78 17.81 14.63
CA LYS A 213 8.97 18.03 13.81
C LYS A 213 9.00 16.99 12.69
N ALA A 214 8.94 17.43 11.44
CA ALA A 214 8.82 16.55 10.27
C ALA A 214 9.19 17.30 8.99
N VAL A 215 9.36 16.58 7.88
CA VAL A 215 9.65 17.15 6.56
C VAL A 215 8.38 17.70 5.92
N LEU A 216 8.40 18.96 5.48
CA LEU A 216 7.27 19.57 4.78
C LEU A 216 7.16 19.04 3.34
N ARG A 217 6.23 18.11 3.09
CA ARG A 217 5.95 17.62 1.73
C ARG A 217 5.18 18.65 0.91
N ASP A 218 4.08 19.15 1.44
CA ASP A 218 3.22 20.12 0.75
C ASP A 218 2.41 20.96 1.73
N TYR A 219 1.78 22.04 1.24
CA TYR A 219 0.93 22.89 2.07
C TYR A 219 -0.20 23.56 1.27
N SER A 220 -1.23 24.00 1.97
CA SER A 220 -2.32 24.82 1.45
C SER A 220 -2.73 25.86 2.49
N ILE A 221 -3.06 27.05 2.03
CA ILE A 221 -3.58 28.15 2.84
C ILE A 221 -4.93 28.54 2.23
N ASP A 222 -6.01 28.46 3.01
CA ASP A 222 -7.34 28.84 2.53
C ASP A 222 -7.60 30.37 2.65
N GLY A 223 -8.74 30.82 2.13
CA GLY A 223 -9.13 32.23 2.18
C GLY A 223 -9.31 32.82 3.58
N ASN A 224 -9.42 31.96 4.61
CA ASN A 224 -9.50 32.34 6.02
C ASN A 224 -8.13 32.27 6.72
N LYS A 225 -7.04 32.14 5.96
CA LYS A 225 -5.66 31.92 6.45
C LYS A 225 -5.50 30.64 7.28
N LYS A 226 -6.40 29.67 7.11
CA LYS A 226 -6.21 28.34 7.70
C LYS A 226 -5.09 27.63 6.95
N VAL A 227 -4.09 27.18 7.70
CA VAL A 227 -2.94 26.46 7.16
C VAL A 227 -3.16 24.96 7.34
N THR A 228 -3.06 24.22 6.25
CA THR A 228 -3.00 22.76 6.24
C THR A 228 -1.70 22.34 5.59
N VAL A 229 -0.95 21.44 6.23
CA VAL A 229 0.32 20.91 5.72
C VAL A 229 0.22 19.40 5.51
N THR A 230 1.05 18.88 4.62
CA THR A 230 1.33 17.45 4.48
C THR A 230 2.77 17.21 4.91
N LEU A 231 2.97 16.33 5.86
CA LEU A 231 4.26 16.06 6.50
C LEU A 231 4.75 14.64 6.22
N ASP A 232 6.06 14.51 6.08
CA ASP A 232 6.79 13.25 5.95
C ASP A 232 7.70 13.03 7.14
N GLY A 233 7.87 11.78 7.54
CA GLY A 233 8.67 11.43 8.71
C GLY A 233 8.03 11.79 10.06
N VAL A 234 6.70 11.80 10.16
CA VAL A 234 6.01 12.04 11.44
C VAL A 234 6.11 10.80 12.32
N ASN A 235 6.65 10.95 13.54
CA ASN A 235 6.71 9.85 14.51
C ASN A 235 5.35 9.67 15.20
N VAL A 236 4.78 8.47 15.06
CA VAL A 236 3.51 8.08 15.65
C VAL A 236 3.72 6.82 16.49
N PRO A 237 3.38 6.80 17.79
CA PRO A 237 3.54 5.62 18.63
C PRO A 237 2.91 4.38 18.01
N VAL A 238 3.66 3.27 17.93
CA VAL A 238 3.18 2.02 17.33
C VAL A 238 1.94 1.47 18.05
N ASP A 239 1.85 1.68 19.36
CA ASP A 239 0.71 1.25 20.19
C ASP A 239 -0.55 2.07 19.94
N SER A 240 -0.44 3.25 19.29
CA SER A 240 -1.59 4.07 18.92
C SER A 240 -2.21 3.70 17.57
N LEU A 241 -1.59 2.77 16.84
CA LEU A 241 -1.98 2.44 15.47
C LEU A 241 -3.29 1.67 15.41
N THR A 242 -4.17 2.12 14.53
CA THR A 242 -5.49 1.52 14.28
C THR A 242 -5.81 1.57 12.80
N ASN A 243 -6.79 0.77 12.35
CA ASN A 243 -7.22 0.71 10.94
C ASN A 243 -6.06 0.54 9.96
N ILE A 244 -5.17 -0.41 10.26
CA ILE A 244 -4.01 -0.71 9.42
C ILE A 244 -4.49 -1.39 8.14
N THR A 245 -4.20 -0.76 7.01
CA THR A 245 -4.57 -1.23 5.67
C THR A 245 -3.30 -1.45 4.86
N LYS A 246 -3.17 -2.61 4.21
CA LYS A 246 -2.07 -2.82 3.27
C LYS A 246 -2.16 -1.76 2.16
N PRO A 247 -1.02 -1.27 1.63
CA PRO A 247 -1.08 -0.33 0.53
C PRO A 247 -1.90 -0.97 -0.59
N ALA A 248 -2.78 -0.19 -1.20
CA ALA A 248 -3.43 -0.58 -2.44
C ALA A 248 -2.36 -1.12 -3.37
N GLY A 249 -2.49 -2.38 -3.82
CA GLY A 249 -1.57 -2.95 -4.80
C GLY A 249 -1.36 -1.94 -5.92
N ASN A 250 -0.13 -1.80 -6.39
CA ASN A 250 0.22 -0.72 -7.30
C ASN A 250 -0.73 -0.79 -8.51
N ILE A 251 -1.54 0.26 -8.74
CA ILE A 251 -2.58 0.20 -9.79
C ILE A 251 -1.95 -0.04 -11.17
N SER A 252 -0.69 0.33 -11.35
CA SER A 252 0.12 0.01 -12.54
C SER A 252 0.37 -1.49 -12.74
N GLU A 253 0.34 -2.30 -11.69
CA GLU A 253 0.44 -3.76 -11.75
C GLU A 253 -0.83 -4.37 -12.37
N TYR A 254 -2.00 -3.82 -12.05
CA TYR A 254 -3.30 -4.27 -12.55
C TYR A 254 -3.68 -3.66 -13.91
N ALA A 255 -3.07 -2.55 -14.31
CA ALA A 255 -3.33 -1.90 -15.60
C ALA A 255 -3.14 -2.85 -16.81
N ASN A 256 -2.24 -3.84 -16.68
CA ASN A 256 -1.96 -4.84 -17.71
C ASN A 256 -3.05 -5.92 -17.83
N LEU A 257 -4.04 -5.95 -16.92
CA LEU A 257 -5.07 -6.99 -16.92
C LEU A 257 -6.26 -6.66 -17.82
N VAL A 258 -6.38 -5.42 -18.30
CA VAL A 258 -7.52 -5.01 -19.15
C VAL A 258 -7.58 -5.87 -20.40
N GLY A 259 -8.70 -6.59 -20.58
CA GLY A 259 -8.93 -7.54 -21.68
C GLY A 259 -8.51 -8.98 -21.38
N GLU A 260 -7.84 -9.25 -20.26
CA GLU A 260 -7.46 -10.61 -19.85
C GLU A 260 -8.62 -11.30 -19.13
N ASN A 261 -8.74 -12.62 -19.32
CA ASN A 261 -9.56 -13.46 -18.46
C ASN A 261 -8.78 -13.75 -17.19
N VAL A 262 -9.34 -13.39 -16.05
CA VAL A 262 -8.65 -13.47 -14.76
C VAL A 262 -9.45 -14.28 -13.76
N ARG A 263 -8.75 -15.07 -12.95
CA ARG A 263 -9.24 -15.61 -11.69
C ARG A 263 -8.70 -14.76 -10.56
N CYS A 264 -9.57 -14.00 -9.90
CA CYS A 264 -9.27 -13.12 -8.77
C CYS A 264 -9.70 -13.78 -7.46
N VAL A 265 -8.80 -13.85 -6.49
CA VAL A 265 -9.15 -14.18 -5.10
C VAL A 265 -9.40 -12.87 -4.35
N VAL A 266 -10.62 -12.69 -3.87
CA VAL A 266 -11.03 -11.54 -3.07
C VAL A 266 -11.11 -11.98 -1.62
N GLU A 267 -10.38 -11.31 -0.73
CA GLU A 267 -10.38 -11.56 0.71
C GLU A 267 -11.02 -10.41 1.46
N ASP A 268 -11.85 -10.75 2.45
CA ASP A 268 -12.38 -9.78 3.39
C ASP A 268 -11.33 -9.38 4.43
N SER A 269 -11.12 -8.07 4.60
CA SER A 269 -10.07 -7.53 5.48
C SER A 269 -10.33 -7.76 6.97
N GLU A 270 -11.59 -8.00 7.38
CA GLU A 270 -11.95 -8.17 8.79
C GLU A 270 -12.08 -9.64 9.20
N THR A 271 -12.57 -10.50 8.30
CA THR A 271 -12.90 -11.89 8.59
C THR A 271 -12.01 -12.92 7.89
N LEU A 272 -11.09 -12.47 7.02
CA LEU A 272 -10.12 -13.31 6.27
C LEU A 272 -10.76 -14.38 5.36
N ASN A 273 -12.04 -14.20 4.99
CA ASN A 273 -12.72 -15.15 4.11
C ASN A 273 -12.42 -14.84 2.65
N ARG A 274 -12.22 -15.90 1.85
CA ARG A 274 -11.80 -15.80 0.46
C ARG A 274 -12.90 -16.20 -0.51
N LEU A 275 -12.95 -15.51 -1.63
CA LEU A 275 -13.82 -15.81 -2.76
C LEU A 275 -13.02 -15.80 -4.05
N GLU A 276 -13.21 -16.81 -4.90
CA GLU A 276 -12.70 -16.81 -6.27
C GLU A 276 -13.73 -16.25 -7.24
N VAL A 277 -13.33 -15.24 -7.99
CA VAL A 277 -14.11 -14.59 -9.07
C VAL A 277 -13.38 -14.82 -10.38
N THR A 278 -14.08 -15.28 -11.41
CA THR A 278 -13.51 -15.46 -12.76
C THR A 278 -14.22 -14.56 -13.76
N GLY A 279 -13.49 -13.78 -14.56
CA GLY A 279 -14.08 -12.92 -15.58
C GLY A 279 -13.06 -12.12 -16.39
N ILE A 280 -13.54 -11.42 -17.41
CA ILE A 280 -12.71 -10.56 -18.26
C ILE A 280 -12.61 -9.19 -17.61
N VAL A 281 -11.40 -8.64 -17.43
CA VAL A 281 -11.25 -7.29 -16.90
C VAL A 281 -11.63 -6.26 -17.97
N ASP A 282 -12.65 -5.45 -17.70
CA ASP A 282 -13.10 -4.38 -18.60
C ASP A 282 -12.23 -3.13 -18.47
N THR A 283 -12.00 -2.69 -17.23
CA THR A 283 -11.29 -1.44 -16.91
C THR A 283 -10.69 -1.48 -15.52
N VAL A 284 -9.59 -0.77 -15.30
CA VAL A 284 -9.02 -0.55 -13.96
C VAL A 284 -9.18 0.91 -13.59
N ASN A 285 -9.93 1.19 -12.53
CA ASN A 285 -10.24 2.55 -12.07
C ASN A 285 -9.21 3.01 -11.02
N ALA A 286 -8.27 3.84 -11.45
CA ALA A 286 -7.23 4.39 -10.59
C ALA A 286 -7.73 5.39 -9.53
N LYS A 287 -8.88 6.04 -9.74
CA LYS A 287 -9.45 7.01 -8.79
C LYS A 287 -10.19 6.33 -7.64
N GLU A 288 -10.84 5.20 -7.94
CA GLU A 288 -11.64 4.45 -6.96
C GLU A 288 -10.92 3.21 -6.42
N LYS A 289 -9.64 3.01 -6.80
CA LYS A 289 -8.84 1.82 -6.44
C LYS A 289 -9.60 0.52 -6.71
N GLY A 290 -10.21 0.37 -7.89
CA GLY A 290 -11.06 -0.77 -8.21
C GLY A 290 -10.74 -1.39 -9.57
N ILE A 291 -10.88 -2.70 -9.69
CA ILE A 291 -10.91 -3.44 -10.96
C ILE A 291 -12.37 -3.63 -11.36
N VAL A 292 -12.75 -3.20 -12.55
CA VAL A 292 -14.05 -3.49 -13.15
C VAL A 292 -13.86 -4.67 -14.10
N ALA A 293 -14.57 -5.76 -13.88
CA ALA A 293 -14.56 -6.94 -14.73
C ALA A 293 -15.96 -7.23 -15.30
N THR A 294 -16.04 -7.55 -16.59
CA THR A 294 -17.18 -8.28 -17.17
C THR A 294 -17.07 -9.73 -16.75
N VAL A 295 -17.97 -10.13 -15.87
CA VAL A 295 -17.96 -11.44 -15.26
C VAL A 295 -19.09 -12.26 -15.86
N ASN A 296 -18.78 -13.06 -16.87
CA ASN A 296 -19.77 -13.95 -17.49
C ASN A 296 -19.95 -15.21 -16.62
N GLY A 297 -21.08 -15.31 -15.94
CA GLY A 297 -21.53 -16.57 -15.32
C GLY A 297 -21.27 -16.73 -13.81
N VAL A 298 -20.75 -15.70 -13.12
CA VAL A 298 -20.67 -15.75 -11.65
C VAL A 298 -22.06 -15.67 -11.05
N ARG A 299 -22.35 -16.66 -10.20
CA ARG A 299 -23.57 -16.79 -9.43
C ARG A 299 -23.27 -16.38 -8.00
N VAL A 300 -23.82 -15.26 -7.57
CA VAL A 300 -23.68 -14.81 -6.19
C VAL A 300 -24.99 -15.06 -5.45
N MET A 301 -24.89 -15.69 -4.27
CA MET A 301 -26.04 -15.88 -3.38
C MET A 301 -26.47 -14.52 -2.84
N VAL A 302 -27.67 -14.08 -3.20
CA VAL A 302 -28.20 -12.77 -2.78
C VAL A 302 -28.94 -12.97 -1.46
N GLN A 303 -28.31 -12.67 -0.32
CA GLN A 303 -29.03 -12.75 0.95
C GLN A 303 -29.92 -11.52 1.17
N THR A 304 -29.50 -10.33 0.73
CA THR A 304 -30.27 -9.09 0.92
C THR A 304 -29.87 -8.01 -0.08
N ILE A 305 -30.74 -7.75 -1.07
CA ILE A 305 -30.81 -6.41 -1.68
C ILE A 305 -31.73 -5.62 -0.75
N ASP A 306 -31.20 -4.86 0.21
CA ASP A 306 -31.96 -3.95 1.08
C ASP A 306 -33.35 -4.48 1.54
N GLY A 307 -33.39 -5.69 2.12
CA GLY A 307 -34.63 -6.28 2.66
C GLY A 307 -35.63 -6.80 1.62
N LEU A 308 -35.28 -6.83 0.34
CA LEU A 308 -36.12 -7.35 -0.75
C LEU A 308 -35.74 -8.79 -1.05
N ASN A 309 -36.63 -9.74 -0.71
CA ASN A 309 -36.52 -11.14 -1.10
C ASN A 309 -37.24 -11.34 -2.45
N PRO A 310 -36.53 -11.72 -3.53
CA PRO A 310 -37.14 -11.99 -4.83
C PRO A 310 -38.22 -13.08 -4.80
N ALA A 311 -38.19 -13.99 -3.81
CA ALA A 311 -39.26 -14.97 -3.60
C ALA A 311 -40.59 -14.32 -3.17
N ASN A 312 -40.57 -13.10 -2.63
CA ASN A 312 -41.73 -12.36 -2.14
C ASN A 312 -42.13 -11.17 -3.04
N ASP A 313 -41.32 -10.84 -4.05
CA ASP A 313 -41.58 -9.75 -5.00
C ASP A 313 -41.27 -10.20 -6.45
N PRO A 314 -42.29 -10.69 -7.18
CA PRO A 314 -42.13 -11.18 -8.55
C PRO A 314 -41.69 -10.11 -9.56
N GLU A 315 -41.88 -8.82 -9.27
CA GLU A 315 -41.51 -7.71 -10.16
C GLU A 315 -40.12 -7.16 -9.86
N LEU A 316 -39.46 -7.66 -8.82
CA LEU A 316 -38.13 -7.20 -8.40
C LEU A 316 -37.10 -7.28 -9.52
N LEU A 317 -37.13 -8.35 -10.33
CA LEU A 317 -36.25 -8.50 -11.49
C LEU A 317 -36.49 -7.38 -12.50
N THR A 318 -37.74 -7.09 -12.85
CA THR A 318 -38.10 -6.00 -13.78
C THR A 318 -37.62 -4.65 -13.29
N ARG A 319 -37.66 -4.42 -11.97
CA ARG A 319 -37.26 -3.14 -11.33
C ARG A 319 -35.74 -2.97 -11.22
N LEU A 320 -34.99 -4.07 -11.09
CA LEU A 320 -33.55 -4.06 -10.82
C LEU A 320 -32.68 -4.45 -12.01
N ARG A 321 -33.25 -5.04 -13.06
CA ARG A 321 -32.52 -5.40 -14.27
C ARG A 321 -31.83 -4.18 -14.87
N GLY A 322 -30.52 -4.30 -15.09
CA GLY A 322 -29.67 -3.23 -15.62
C GLY A 322 -29.30 -2.13 -14.62
N LYS A 323 -29.71 -2.24 -13.34
CA LYS A 323 -29.29 -1.30 -12.29
C LYS A 323 -28.01 -1.78 -11.60
N GLU A 324 -27.23 -0.82 -11.15
CA GLU A 324 -26.15 -1.06 -10.19
C GLU A 324 -26.76 -1.47 -8.85
N VAL A 325 -26.33 -2.61 -8.33
CA VAL A 325 -26.72 -3.17 -7.05
C VAL A 325 -25.49 -3.35 -6.19
N LYS A 326 -25.63 -3.11 -4.89
CA LYS A 326 -24.64 -3.57 -3.91
C LYS A 326 -24.92 -5.03 -3.62
N VAL A 327 -24.00 -5.88 -4.00
CA VAL A 327 -24.08 -7.31 -3.70
C VAL A 327 -23.30 -7.52 -2.41
N VAL A 328 -24.04 -7.88 -1.37
CA VAL A 328 -23.48 -8.25 -0.08
C VAL A 328 -23.38 -9.77 -0.04
N MET A 329 -22.15 -10.26 -0.01
CA MET A 329 -21.85 -11.68 0.04
C MET A 329 -21.80 -12.15 1.48
N VAL A 330 -22.39 -13.30 1.74
CA VAL A 330 -22.55 -13.88 3.07
C VAL A 330 -21.93 -15.27 3.10
N ASP A 331 -21.37 -15.68 4.23
CA ASP A 331 -20.93 -17.08 4.39
C ASP A 331 -22.10 -18.06 4.55
N SER A 332 -21.75 -19.34 4.70
CA SER A 332 -22.67 -20.43 5.04
C SER A 332 -23.42 -20.23 6.37
N THR A 333 -23.08 -19.22 7.18
CA THR A 333 -23.70 -18.87 8.46
C THR A 333 -24.51 -17.56 8.42
N GLY A 334 -24.55 -16.86 7.29
CA GLY A 334 -25.34 -15.63 7.09
C GLY A 334 -24.66 -14.34 7.55
N ASN A 335 -23.35 -14.35 7.80
CA ASN A 335 -22.61 -13.13 8.16
C ASN A 335 -22.17 -12.36 6.91
N VAL A 336 -22.38 -11.03 6.93
CA VAL A 336 -21.95 -10.08 5.88
C VAL A 336 -20.44 -10.08 5.74
N LYS A 337 -19.92 -10.34 4.53
CA LYS A 337 -18.49 -10.62 4.32
C LYS A 337 -17.80 -9.91 3.17
N VAL A 338 -18.44 -9.53 2.06
CA VAL A 338 -17.81 -8.62 1.08
C VAL A 338 -18.92 -7.83 0.39
N THR A 339 -18.75 -6.52 0.25
CA THR A 339 -19.66 -5.69 -0.56
C THR A 339 -18.99 -5.31 -1.87
N VAL A 340 -19.61 -5.71 -2.97
CA VAL A 340 -19.16 -5.35 -4.33
C VAL A 340 -20.29 -4.64 -5.05
N LYS A 341 -19.95 -3.72 -5.94
CA LYS A 341 -20.93 -3.12 -6.85
C LYS A 341 -21.01 -3.95 -8.10
N ALA A 342 -22.22 -4.24 -8.56
CA ALA A 342 -22.41 -5.00 -9.78
C ALA A 342 -23.67 -4.57 -10.53
N VAL A 343 -23.70 -4.80 -11.83
CA VAL A 343 -24.91 -4.59 -12.64
C VAL A 343 -25.70 -5.90 -12.71
N LEU A 344 -26.94 -5.88 -12.20
CA LEU A 344 -27.80 -7.07 -12.17
C LEU A 344 -28.37 -7.35 -13.57
N LYS A 345 -28.08 -8.54 -14.11
CA LYS A 345 -28.55 -8.98 -15.44
C LYS A 345 -29.81 -9.83 -15.35
N ASP A 346 -29.82 -10.75 -14.39
CA ASP A 346 -30.86 -11.74 -14.21
C ASP A 346 -30.90 -12.24 -12.77
N LEU A 347 -32.02 -12.87 -12.37
CA LEU A 347 -32.18 -13.55 -11.09
C LEU A 347 -32.67 -14.97 -11.36
N GLU A 348 -32.06 -15.95 -10.70
CA GLU A 348 -32.40 -17.37 -10.84
C GLU A 348 -32.66 -17.98 -9.45
N ILE A 349 -33.66 -18.84 -9.33
CA ILE A 349 -33.95 -19.54 -8.08
C ILE A 349 -33.45 -20.97 -8.22
N ILE A 350 -32.53 -21.38 -7.35
CA ILE A 350 -31.97 -22.73 -7.30
C ILE A 350 -32.01 -23.17 -5.84
N ASP A 351 -32.63 -24.32 -5.56
CA ASP A 351 -32.79 -24.91 -4.22
C ASP A 351 -33.42 -23.94 -3.18
N GLY A 352 -34.41 -23.15 -3.61
CA GLY A 352 -35.10 -22.18 -2.75
C GLY A 352 -34.28 -20.94 -2.38
N LYS A 353 -33.08 -20.79 -2.95
CA LYS A 353 -32.21 -19.62 -2.79
C LYS A 353 -32.19 -18.81 -4.08
N VAL A 354 -32.09 -17.49 -3.94
CA VAL A 354 -32.01 -16.60 -5.10
C VAL A 354 -30.56 -16.27 -5.44
N TRP A 355 -30.24 -16.45 -6.70
CA TRP A 355 -28.93 -16.24 -7.29
C TRP A 355 -29.01 -15.08 -8.28
N ALA A 356 -28.10 -14.12 -8.16
CA ALA A 356 -27.94 -13.06 -9.16
C ALA A 356 -26.98 -13.50 -10.26
N LYS A 357 -27.37 -13.27 -11.52
CA LYS A 357 -26.44 -13.20 -12.64
C LYS A 357 -26.01 -11.75 -12.82
N LEU A 358 -24.71 -11.53 -12.81
CA LEU A 358 -24.10 -10.20 -12.92
C LEU A 358 -23.50 -10.03 -14.31
N ASP A 359 -23.55 -8.82 -14.85
CA ASP A 359 -22.92 -8.49 -16.14
C ASP A 359 -21.54 -7.85 -15.92
N LYS A 360 -21.45 -6.97 -14.93
CA LYS A 360 -20.24 -6.24 -14.55
C LYS A 360 -20.09 -6.23 -13.05
N MET A 361 -18.85 -6.32 -12.58
CA MET A 361 -18.51 -6.34 -11.17
C MET A 361 -17.31 -5.44 -10.90
N GLU A 362 -17.44 -4.55 -9.93
CA GLU A 362 -16.35 -3.70 -9.45
C GLU A 362 -15.79 -4.27 -8.16
N ILE A 363 -14.50 -4.60 -8.18
CA ILE A 363 -13.76 -5.21 -7.08
C ILE A 363 -12.74 -4.19 -6.59
N PRO A 364 -12.81 -3.73 -5.33
CA PRO A 364 -11.75 -2.92 -4.74
C PRO A 364 -10.41 -3.66 -4.77
N VAL A 365 -9.36 -3.00 -5.27
CA VAL A 365 -7.99 -3.53 -5.36
C VAL A 365 -7.46 -3.94 -4.00
N ASP A 366 -7.82 -3.20 -2.96
CA ASP A 366 -7.41 -3.45 -1.57
C ASP A 366 -7.93 -4.81 -1.04
N ASN A 367 -8.95 -5.38 -1.68
CA ASN A 367 -9.53 -6.67 -1.31
C ASN A 367 -8.97 -7.83 -2.14
N ILE A 368 -8.09 -7.58 -3.11
CA ILE A 368 -7.55 -8.62 -3.98
C ILE A 368 -6.29 -9.21 -3.35
N VAL A 369 -6.31 -10.52 -3.09
CA VAL A 369 -5.16 -11.25 -2.51
C VAL A 369 -4.43 -12.12 -3.52
N GLY A 370 -4.97 -12.28 -4.72
CA GLY A 370 -4.30 -12.95 -5.83
C GLY A 370 -5.06 -12.81 -7.14
N ILE A 371 -4.34 -12.74 -8.26
CA ILE A 371 -4.89 -12.74 -9.62
C ILE A 371 -4.09 -13.70 -10.47
N ILE A 372 -4.77 -14.60 -11.18
CA ILE A 372 -4.19 -15.49 -12.18
C ILE A 372 -4.78 -15.08 -13.53
N SER A 373 -3.95 -14.63 -14.48
CA SER A 373 -4.36 -14.40 -15.86
C SER A 373 -4.26 -15.69 -16.67
N ASP A 374 -5.30 -16.02 -17.44
CA ASP A 374 -5.36 -17.24 -18.27
C ASP A 374 -4.38 -17.23 -19.47
N SER A 375 -3.54 -16.19 -19.62
CA SER A 375 -2.42 -16.18 -20.56
C SER A 375 -1.29 -17.18 -20.19
N GLY A 376 -1.38 -17.83 -19.02
CA GLY A 376 -0.63 -19.04 -18.68
C GLY A 376 -1.40 -20.29 -19.10
N ALA A 377 -0.86 -21.02 -20.08
CA ALA A 377 -1.41 -22.28 -20.56
C ALA A 377 -1.78 -23.23 -19.40
N ALA A 378 -2.95 -23.85 -19.54
CA ALA A 378 -3.29 -25.07 -18.84
C ALA A 378 -2.15 -26.10 -19.00
N GLU A 379 -1.62 -26.59 -17.89
CA GLU A 379 -1.18 -27.98 -17.83
C GLU A 379 -2.07 -28.69 -16.81
N GLU A 380 -3.03 -29.43 -17.34
CA GLU A 380 -3.54 -30.65 -16.70
C GLU A 380 -2.37 -31.63 -16.54
N GLY A 381 -2.28 -32.24 -15.35
CA GLY A 381 -1.36 -33.31 -15.00
C GLY A 381 -1.59 -33.78 -13.58
#